data_AF-A0A9P8CUE9-F1
#
_entry.id   AF-A0A9P8CUE9-F1
#
_cell.length_a   1.000
_cell.length_b   1.000
_cell.length_c   1.000
_cell.angle_alpha   90.00
_cell.angle_beta   90.00
_cell.angle_gamma   90.00
#
_symmetry.space_group_name_H-M   'P 1'
#
loop_
_entity.id
_entity.type
_entity.pdbx_description
1 polymer ?
#
loop_
_entity_poly.entity_id
_entity_poly.type
_entity_poly.pdbx_seq_one_letter_code
_entity_poly.pdbx_strand_id
1 'polypeptide(L)'
;MLHHHSNKNKRRLTALVFLGAIAPILSLISSGIDAAATAPPASHSPWPAYGKVPATTSPEVKAWLKLVDWTKVPKIGVRHTKDSGPPVCPEVAAPASDCWWTCSGCAAPDDVVDCPGKKVWGLTFDDGPEPGTTEKLLALLHEKNVTATFFVTGMKSTKAPALLKQTIDKGHHLASHSKDHLFSISRSRH
;
A
#
# COMPACT_ATOMS: atom_id res chain seq x y z
N MET A 1 40.66 -4.76 24.75
CA MET A 1 41.73 -3.82 24.35
C MET A 1 41.08 -2.71 23.54
N LEU A 2 40.90 -1.55 24.17
CA LEU A 2 40.46 -0.31 23.52
C LEU A 2 41.61 0.25 22.67
N HIS A 3 41.31 0.77 21.47
CA HIS A 3 42.11 1.84 20.87
C HIS A 3 41.19 2.98 20.46
N HIS A 4 41.46 4.11 21.12
CA HIS A 4 40.79 5.39 21.02
C HIS A 4 41.64 6.26 20.09
N HIS A 5 41.08 6.77 19.00
CA HIS A 5 41.70 7.87 18.26
C HIS A 5 40.76 9.09 18.25
N SER A 6 41.04 9.96 19.21
CA SER A 6 40.57 11.34 19.28
C SER A 6 41.30 12.16 18.21
N ASN A 7 40.56 12.82 17.31
CA ASN A 7 41.09 13.97 16.57
C ASN A 7 40.14 15.16 16.76
N LYS A 8 40.56 16.06 17.64
CA LYS A 8 39.93 17.36 17.89
C LYS A 8 40.60 18.37 16.95
N ASN A 9 39.85 18.92 16.01
CA ASN A 9 40.16 20.26 15.53
C ASN A 9 38.87 21.10 15.47
N LYS A 10 38.80 22.03 16.41
CA LYS A 10 37.73 23.01 16.59
C LYS A 10 37.91 24.10 15.52
N ARG A 11 36.83 24.43 14.80
CA ARG A 11 36.57 25.81 14.37
C ARG A 11 35.15 26.17 14.75
N ARG A 12 35.07 27.31 15.45
CA ARG A 12 33.88 27.92 16.05
C ARG A 12 33.10 28.73 15.01
N LEU A 13 31.80 28.86 15.30
CA LEU A 13 30.85 29.89 14.85
C LEU A 13 30.53 29.94 13.35
N THR A 14 29.28 29.62 13.00
CA THR A 14 28.28 30.64 12.59
C THR A 14 26.89 30.03 12.77
N ALA A 15 26.07 30.66 13.60
CA ALA A 15 24.63 30.41 13.64
C ALA A 15 24.04 30.94 12.33
N LEU A 16 23.55 30.05 11.48
CA LEU A 16 22.70 30.40 10.35
C LEU A 16 21.35 29.76 10.60
N VAL A 17 20.46 30.57 11.18
CA VAL A 17 19.03 30.34 11.16
C VAL A 17 18.59 30.46 9.70
N PHE A 18 18.27 29.34 9.06
CA PHE A 18 17.46 29.34 7.85
C PHE A 18 16.10 28.76 8.19
N LEU A 19 15.17 29.68 8.48
CA LEU A 19 13.76 29.47 8.22
C LEU A 19 13.56 29.30 6.70
N GLY A 20 12.67 28.39 6.33
CA GLY A 20 11.93 28.48 5.08
C GLY A 20 12.47 27.63 3.93
N ALA A 21 11.91 26.43 3.78
CA ALA A 21 11.16 26.06 2.58
C ALA A 21 10.66 24.62 2.76
N ILE A 22 9.43 24.52 3.28
CA ILE A 22 8.56 23.37 3.06
C ILE A 22 8.22 23.41 1.57
N ALA A 23 8.75 22.49 0.78
CA ALA A 23 8.27 22.20 -0.57
C ALA A 23 7.81 20.73 -0.55
N PRO A 24 6.52 20.45 -0.77
CA PRO A 24 5.96 19.12 -0.62
C PRO A 24 6.38 18.27 -1.81
N ILE A 25 7.05 17.15 -1.57
CA ILE A 25 7.12 16.05 -2.54
C ILE A 25 5.77 15.33 -2.42
N LEU A 26 4.75 15.93 -3.04
CA LEU A 26 3.47 15.30 -3.32
C LEU A 26 3.46 15.00 -4.81
N SER A 27 4.02 13.86 -5.21
CA SER A 27 3.74 13.29 -6.53
C SER A 27 4.15 11.83 -6.51
N LEU A 28 3.17 10.95 -6.28
CA LEU A 28 3.10 9.58 -6.81
C LEU A 28 1.81 8.93 -6.30
N ILE A 29 0.66 9.40 -6.80
CA ILE A 29 -0.55 8.59 -6.86
C ILE A 29 -1.23 8.87 -8.20
N SER A 30 -1.56 7.79 -8.91
CA SER A 30 -2.58 7.68 -9.94
C SER A 30 -2.11 7.64 -11.40
N SER A 31 -1.68 6.47 -11.84
CA SER A 31 -1.92 6.00 -13.21
C SER A 31 -3.24 5.21 -13.23
N GLY A 32 -4.39 5.90 -13.15
CA GLY A 32 -5.68 5.25 -13.44
C GLY A 32 -6.96 5.89 -12.90
N ILE A 33 -6.86 6.85 -11.97
CA ILE A 33 -8.00 7.58 -11.42
C ILE A 33 -7.78 9.06 -11.70
N ASP A 34 -8.68 9.72 -12.41
CA ASP A 34 -8.59 11.16 -12.63
C ASP A 34 -8.41 11.87 -11.29
N ALA A 35 -7.29 12.58 -11.12
CA ALA A 35 -6.99 13.35 -9.91
C ALA A 35 -8.02 14.47 -9.65
N ALA A 36 -8.91 14.73 -10.61
CA ALA A 36 -10.00 15.69 -10.55
C ALA A 36 -11.38 15.08 -10.22
N ALA A 37 -11.51 13.75 -10.13
CA ALA A 37 -12.78 13.11 -9.82
C ALA A 37 -13.03 13.15 -8.31
N THR A 38 -13.95 14.01 -7.87
CA THR A 38 -14.45 13.98 -6.50
C THR A 38 -15.09 12.63 -6.24
N ALA A 39 -14.47 11.83 -5.37
CA ALA A 39 -15.00 10.56 -4.89
C ALA A 39 -16.47 10.72 -4.49
N PRO A 40 -17.40 9.88 -4.99
CA PRO A 40 -18.77 9.91 -4.52
C PRO A 40 -18.80 9.74 -2.99
N PRO A 41 -19.69 10.46 -2.28
CA PRO A 41 -19.77 10.34 -0.83
C PRO A 41 -20.00 8.88 -0.45
N ALA A 42 -19.26 8.40 0.55
CA ALA A 42 -19.48 7.09 1.14
C ALA A 42 -20.84 7.11 1.89
N SER A 43 -21.92 6.92 1.14
CA SER A 43 -23.20 6.47 1.68
C SER A 43 -22.91 5.19 2.46
N HIS A 44 -23.20 5.19 3.76
CA HIS A 44 -22.90 4.07 4.66
C HIS A 44 -23.89 2.93 4.39
N SER A 45 -23.84 2.33 3.20
CA SER A 45 -24.43 1.02 3.00
C SER A 45 -23.70 0.04 3.92
N PRO A 46 -24.40 -0.78 4.71
CA PRO A 46 -23.75 -1.71 5.61
C PRO A 46 -22.80 -2.61 4.81
N TRP A 47 -21.52 -2.59 5.20
CA TRP A 47 -20.51 -3.42 4.57
C TRP A 47 -20.93 -4.89 4.65
N PRO A 48 -20.78 -5.66 3.55
CA PRO A 48 -21.18 -7.06 3.54
C PRO A 48 -20.43 -7.84 4.61
N ALA A 49 -21.13 -8.78 5.24
CA ALA A 49 -20.60 -9.66 6.27
C ALA A 49 -19.30 -10.38 5.83
N TYR A 50 -18.54 -10.87 6.81
CA TYR A 50 -17.28 -11.59 6.60
C TYR A 50 -17.44 -12.71 5.56
N GLY A 51 -16.54 -12.78 4.58
CA GLY A 51 -16.60 -13.79 3.51
C GLY A 51 -17.71 -13.64 2.49
N LYS A 52 -18.51 -12.56 2.51
CA LYS A 52 -19.51 -12.24 1.48
C LYS A 52 -18.99 -11.19 0.50
N VAL A 53 -19.15 -11.46 -0.80
CA VAL A 53 -18.83 -10.51 -1.86
C VAL A 53 -19.84 -9.35 -1.81
N PRO A 54 -19.42 -8.07 -1.84
CA PRO A 54 -20.34 -6.94 -1.91
C PRO A 54 -21.20 -7.00 -3.16
N ALA A 55 -22.47 -6.59 -3.06
CA ALA A 55 -23.30 -6.41 -4.24
C ALA A 55 -22.69 -5.28 -5.11
N THR A 56 -22.39 -5.58 -6.37
CA THR A 56 -21.86 -4.60 -7.33
C THR A 56 -22.94 -3.74 -8.00
N THR A 57 -24.20 -3.98 -7.64
CA THR A 57 -25.37 -3.39 -8.29
C THR A 57 -25.82 -2.06 -7.67
N SER A 58 -25.24 -1.66 -6.53
CA SER A 58 -25.61 -0.44 -5.83
C SER A 58 -25.28 0.81 -6.66
N PRO A 59 -26.04 1.92 -6.50
CA PRO A 59 -25.76 3.18 -7.19
C PRO A 59 -24.34 3.69 -6.93
N GLU A 60 -23.84 3.53 -5.70
CA GLU A 60 -22.50 3.94 -5.29
C GLU A 60 -21.43 3.15 -6.05
N VAL A 61 -21.51 1.82 -6.06
CA VAL A 61 -20.54 0.98 -6.78
C VAL A 61 -20.57 1.29 -8.27
N LYS A 62 -21.77 1.48 -8.85
CA LYS A 62 -21.90 1.89 -10.25
C LYS A 62 -21.28 3.26 -10.52
N ALA A 63 -21.37 4.22 -9.59
CA ALA A 63 -20.73 5.52 -9.73
C ALA A 63 -19.20 5.39 -9.72
N TRP A 64 -18.64 4.57 -8.81
CA TRP A 64 -17.20 4.28 -8.78
C TRP A 64 -16.72 3.56 -10.05
N LEU A 65 -17.45 2.56 -10.54
CA LEU A 65 -17.09 1.82 -11.76
C LEU A 65 -17.10 2.69 -13.03
N LYS A 66 -17.88 3.78 -13.06
CA LYS A 66 -17.88 4.75 -14.16
C LYS A 66 -16.63 5.62 -14.21
N LEU A 67 -15.90 5.75 -13.09
CA LEU A 67 -14.64 6.50 -13.03
C LEU A 67 -13.46 5.67 -13.57
N VAL A 68 -13.65 4.37 -13.78
CA VAL A 68 -12.61 3.49 -14.30
C VAL A 68 -12.58 3.61 -15.83
N ASP A 69 -11.43 4.00 -16.35
CA ASP A 69 -11.14 3.92 -17.78
C ASP A 69 -10.85 2.46 -18.16
N TRP A 70 -11.91 1.73 -18.50
CA TRP A 70 -11.85 0.32 -18.87
C TRP A 70 -10.99 0.04 -20.11
N THR A 71 -10.66 1.04 -20.92
CA THR A 71 -9.79 0.85 -22.09
C THR A 71 -8.33 0.62 -21.68
N LYS A 72 -7.93 1.08 -20.49
CA LYS A 72 -6.60 0.89 -19.93
C LYS A 72 -6.45 -0.41 -19.13
N VAL A 73 -7.56 -1.08 -18.82
CA VAL A 73 -7.55 -2.34 -18.06
C VAL A 73 -7.13 -3.49 -18.98
N PRO A 74 -6.00 -4.17 -18.72
CA PRO A 74 -5.59 -5.31 -19.53
C PRO A 74 -6.63 -6.44 -19.49
N LYS A 75 -6.93 -7.03 -20.65
CA LYS A 75 -7.84 -8.19 -20.77
C LYS A 75 -7.11 -9.49 -20.46
N ILE A 76 -6.69 -9.65 -19.20
CA ILE A 76 -5.98 -10.84 -18.72
C ILE A 76 -7.00 -11.84 -18.14
N GLY A 77 -6.86 -13.12 -18.48
CA GLY A 77 -7.72 -14.19 -17.98
C GLY A 77 -7.57 -14.41 -16.47
N VAL A 78 -8.61 -14.92 -15.82
CA VAL A 78 -8.56 -15.27 -14.39
C VAL A 78 -7.56 -16.41 -14.18
N ARG A 79 -6.62 -16.20 -13.26
CA ARG A 79 -5.63 -17.21 -12.88
C ARG A 79 -6.23 -18.15 -11.83
N HIS A 80 -6.04 -19.45 -12.01
CA HIS A 80 -6.62 -20.49 -11.15
C HIS A 80 -5.58 -21.07 -10.19
N THR A 81 -6.02 -21.38 -8.97
CA THR A 81 -5.27 -22.19 -8.00
C THR A 81 -5.85 -23.58 -7.94
N LYS A 82 -5.02 -24.56 -7.57
CA LYS A 82 -5.49 -25.90 -7.23
C LYS A 82 -5.75 -25.97 -5.73
N ASP A 83 -6.98 -26.24 -5.32
CA ASP A 83 -7.37 -26.51 -3.92
C ASP A 83 -6.91 -25.46 -2.88
N SER A 84 -6.95 -24.18 -3.22
CA SER A 84 -6.43 -23.07 -2.38
C SER A 84 -4.92 -23.09 -2.14
N GLY A 85 -4.20 -23.96 -2.84
CA GLY A 85 -2.75 -24.01 -2.85
C GLY A 85 -2.12 -22.88 -3.66
N PRO A 86 -0.79 -22.91 -3.82
CA PRO A 86 -0.10 -21.95 -4.68
C PRO A 86 -0.67 -21.98 -6.10
N PRO A 87 -0.59 -20.86 -6.84
CA PRO A 87 -1.03 -20.82 -8.22
C PRO A 87 -0.32 -21.89 -9.06
N VAL A 88 -1.04 -22.44 -10.04
CA VAL A 88 -0.45 -23.31 -11.05
C VAL A 88 0.22 -22.42 -12.10
N CYS A 89 1.55 -22.41 -12.10
CA CYS A 89 2.31 -21.65 -13.07
C CYS A 89 2.30 -22.36 -14.44
N PRO A 90 2.10 -21.62 -15.55
CA PRO A 90 2.19 -22.20 -16.88
C PRO A 90 3.63 -22.64 -17.15
N GLU A 91 3.79 -23.73 -17.91
CA GLU A 91 5.12 -24.23 -18.30
C GLU A 91 5.87 -23.22 -19.18
N VAL A 92 5.14 -22.40 -19.94
CA VAL A 92 5.67 -21.30 -20.73
C VAL A 92 5.37 -19.99 -20.03
N ALA A 93 6.38 -19.14 -19.85
CA ALA A 93 6.22 -17.83 -19.26
C ALA A 93 5.19 -17.00 -20.05
N ALA A 94 4.27 -16.37 -19.33
CA ALA A 94 3.31 -15.43 -19.92
C ALA A 94 4.06 -14.30 -20.65
N PRO A 95 3.49 -13.74 -21.73
CA PRO A 95 4.10 -12.58 -22.41
C PRO A 95 4.26 -11.42 -21.43
N ALA A 96 5.24 -10.54 -21.65
CA ALA A 96 5.52 -9.41 -20.75
C ALA A 96 4.30 -8.48 -20.50
N SER A 97 3.35 -8.46 -21.44
CA SER A 97 2.06 -7.75 -21.30
C SER A 97 1.09 -8.38 -20.29
N ASP A 98 1.33 -9.63 -19.88
CA ASP A 98 0.60 -10.39 -18.88
C ASP A 98 1.55 -10.73 -17.72
N CYS A 99 2.03 -9.68 -17.05
CA CYS A 99 2.99 -9.84 -15.98
C CYS A 99 2.39 -10.66 -14.81
N TRP A 100 3.01 -11.83 -14.54
CA TRP A 100 2.74 -12.67 -13.39
C TRP A 100 3.95 -12.81 -12.46
N TRP A 101 4.06 -11.93 -11.45
CA TRP A 101 5.17 -11.99 -10.48
C TRP A 101 5.38 -13.38 -9.87
N THR A 102 4.32 -14.04 -9.40
CA THR A 102 4.43 -15.35 -8.72
C THR A 102 5.08 -16.45 -9.58
N CYS A 103 4.89 -16.42 -10.90
CA CYS A 103 5.35 -17.48 -11.80
C CYS A 103 6.55 -17.09 -12.65
N SER A 104 6.69 -15.80 -12.96
CA SER A 104 7.71 -15.30 -13.88
C SER A 104 8.68 -14.29 -13.26
N GLY A 105 8.42 -13.83 -12.03
CA GLY A 105 9.25 -12.81 -11.38
C GLY A 105 9.28 -11.48 -12.15
N CYS A 106 8.28 -11.19 -12.98
CA CYS A 106 8.24 -9.96 -13.76
C CYS A 106 7.94 -8.75 -12.87
N ALA A 107 8.79 -7.74 -12.95
CA ALA A 107 8.59 -6.46 -12.31
C ALA A 107 8.57 -5.36 -13.37
N ALA A 108 7.70 -4.37 -13.19
CA ALA A 108 7.77 -3.15 -13.97
C ALA A 108 9.08 -2.41 -13.65
N PRO A 109 9.61 -1.57 -14.57
CA PRO A 109 10.86 -0.84 -14.33
C PRO A 109 10.84 0.07 -13.10
N ASP A 110 9.65 0.50 -12.67
CA ASP A 110 9.40 1.33 -11.50
C ASP A 110 8.98 0.54 -10.24
N ASP A 111 8.84 -0.78 -10.33
CA ASP A 111 8.56 -1.62 -9.17
C ASP A 111 9.79 -1.71 -8.25
N VAL A 112 9.55 -1.50 -6.96
CA VAL A 112 10.57 -1.72 -5.93
C VAL A 112 10.53 -3.18 -5.51
N VAL A 113 11.38 -4.00 -6.15
CA VAL A 113 11.53 -5.43 -5.82
C VAL A 113 12.59 -5.70 -4.75
N ASP A 114 13.53 -4.77 -4.59
CA ASP A 114 14.64 -4.85 -3.65
C ASP A 114 14.89 -3.49 -2.99
N CYS A 115 15.59 -3.50 -1.85
CA CYS A 115 16.03 -2.28 -1.22
C CYS A 115 17.08 -1.57 -2.11
N PRO A 116 16.96 -0.25 -2.35
CA PRO A 116 17.76 0.47 -3.35
C PRO A 116 19.25 0.64 -2.98
N GLY A 117 19.67 0.15 -1.82
CA GLY A 117 21.05 0.27 -1.37
C GLY A 117 21.36 -0.46 -0.07
N LYS A 118 22.65 -0.54 0.25
CA LYS A 118 23.13 -1.15 1.49
C LYS A 118 22.61 -0.34 2.69
N LYS A 119 22.13 -1.04 3.71
CA LYS A 119 21.57 -0.46 4.96
C LYS A 119 20.30 0.39 4.74
N VAL A 120 19.60 0.20 3.63
CA VAL A 120 18.23 0.69 3.43
C VAL A 120 17.28 -0.46 3.77
N TRP A 121 16.20 -0.15 4.49
CA TRP A 121 15.21 -1.13 4.93
C TRP A 121 13.81 -0.60 4.67
N GLY A 122 12.92 -1.44 4.15
CA GLY A 122 11.48 -1.17 4.05
C GLY A 122 10.75 -1.87 5.19
N LEU A 123 10.15 -1.09 6.11
CA LEU A 123 9.29 -1.65 7.16
C LEU A 123 7.86 -1.77 6.65
N THR A 124 7.28 -2.96 6.82
CA THR A 124 5.90 -3.25 6.46
C THR A 124 5.13 -3.84 7.63
N PHE A 125 3.84 -3.50 7.73
CA PHE A 125 2.94 -4.05 8.74
C PHE A 125 1.62 -4.47 8.08
N ASP A 126 1.22 -5.71 8.33
CA ASP A 126 0.03 -6.32 7.71
C ASP A 126 -1.13 -6.35 8.72
N ASP A 127 -2.33 -6.70 8.24
CA ASP A 127 -3.54 -6.94 9.04
C ASP A 127 -4.12 -5.78 9.85
N GLY A 128 -3.56 -4.59 9.71
CA GLY A 128 -4.09 -3.37 10.32
C GLY A 128 -5.34 -2.82 9.60
N PRO A 129 -5.90 -1.71 10.12
CA PRO A 129 -5.59 -1.06 11.40
C PRO A 129 -6.28 -1.76 12.59
N GLU A 130 -5.63 -1.77 13.75
CA GLU A 130 -6.18 -2.32 15.00
C GLU A 130 -6.22 -1.21 16.08
N PRO A 131 -7.41 -0.71 16.47
CA PRO A 131 -7.53 0.33 17.49
C PRO A 131 -6.86 -0.06 18.81
N GLY A 132 -6.14 0.89 19.40
CA GLY A 132 -5.34 0.72 20.61
C GLY A 132 -3.93 0.17 20.39
N THR A 133 -3.66 -0.48 19.25
CA THR A 133 -2.34 -1.03 18.91
C THR A 133 -1.65 -0.21 17.82
N THR A 134 -2.37 0.08 16.72
CA THR A 134 -1.82 0.83 15.59
C THR A 134 -1.44 2.26 16.00
N GLU A 135 -2.18 2.91 16.90
CA GLU A 135 -1.87 4.25 17.41
C GLU A 135 -0.53 4.27 18.16
N LYS A 136 -0.27 3.24 18.98
CA LYS A 136 0.99 3.09 19.71
C LYS A 136 2.16 2.86 18.75
N LEU A 137 1.94 2.05 17.72
CA LEU A 137 2.92 1.81 16.68
C LEU A 137 3.24 3.10 15.90
N LEU A 138 2.22 3.86 15.49
CA LEU A 138 2.41 5.16 14.83
C LEU A 138 3.16 6.16 15.71
N ALA A 139 2.89 6.17 17.02
CA ALA A 139 3.61 7.02 17.97
C ALA A 139 5.09 6.62 18.06
N LEU A 140 5.40 5.33 18.14
CA LEU A 140 6.77 4.82 18.17
C LEU A 140 7.54 5.14 16.89
N LEU A 141 6.93 4.89 15.72
CA LEU A 141 7.56 5.18 14.43
C LEU A 141 7.86 6.69 14.29
N HIS A 142 6.94 7.54 14.74
CA HIS A 142 7.15 8.99 14.78
C HIS A 142 8.29 9.38 15.73
N GLU A 143 8.35 8.82 16.93
CA GLU A 143 9.46 9.06 17.88
C GLU A 143 10.83 8.69 17.28
N LYS A 144 10.88 7.61 16.48
CA LYS A 144 12.10 7.18 15.80
C LYS A 144 12.36 7.90 14.48
N ASN A 145 11.47 8.81 14.05
CA ASN A 145 11.53 9.48 12.75
C ASN A 145 11.64 8.48 11.58
N VAL A 146 10.82 7.42 11.63
CA VAL A 146 10.79 6.32 10.65
C VAL A 146 9.42 6.25 9.98
N THR A 147 9.41 6.10 8.66
CA THR A 147 8.20 5.81 7.88
C THR A 147 8.11 4.32 7.54
N ALA A 148 6.91 3.85 7.20
CA ALA A 148 6.60 2.44 6.97
C ALA A 148 5.42 2.32 6.01
N THR A 149 5.22 1.12 5.47
CA THR A 149 4.07 0.77 4.63
C THR A 149 3.11 -0.12 5.42
N PHE A 150 1.84 0.26 5.48
CA PHE A 150 0.79 -0.52 6.14
C PHE A 150 -0.09 -1.22 5.11
N PHE A 151 -0.03 -2.54 5.08
CA PHE A 151 -0.93 -3.39 4.31
C PHE A 151 -2.21 -3.58 5.13
N VAL A 152 -3.26 -2.80 4.81
CA VAL A 152 -4.50 -2.75 5.59
C VAL A 152 -5.58 -3.63 5.01
N THR A 153 -6.39 -4.24 5.90
CA THR A 153 -7.54 -5.05 5.51
C THR A 153 -8.77 -4.19 5.38
N GLY A 154 -9.51 -4.35 4.26
CA GLY A 154 -10.68 -3.53 3.97
C GLY A 154 -11.71 -3.52 5.11
N MET A 155 -11.97 -4.66 5.76
CA MET A 155 -12.94 -4.75 6.86
C MET A 155 -12.52 -4.04 8.14
N LYS A 156 -11.22 -3.93 8.43
CA LYS A 156 -10.76 -3.15 9.59
C LYS A 156 -10.69 -1.67 9.25
N SER A 157 -10.30 -1.35 8.02
CA SER A 157 -10.29 0.01 7.49
C SER A 157 -11.63 0.72 7.62
N THR A 158 -12.75 0.02 7.41
CA THR A 158 -14.10 0.60 7.52
C THR A 158 -14.50 0.95 8.95
N LYS A 159 -13.89 0.29 9.95
CA LYS A 159 -14.14 0.54 11.37
C LYS A 159 -13.26 1.66 11.93
N ALA A 160 -12.14 1.96 11.29
CA ALA A 160 -11.17 2.95 11.75
C ALA A 160 -10.67 3.90 10.63
N PRO A 161 -11.56 4.60 9.89
CA PRO A 161 -11.16 5.47 8.79
C PRO A 161 -10.30 6.66 9.24
N ALA A 162 -10.55 7.18 10.44
CA ALA A 162 -9.76 8.26 11.02
C ALA A 162 -8.29 7.85 11.27
N LEU A 163 -8.08 6.59 11.65
CA LEU A 163 -6.75 6.04 11.91
C LEU A 163 -5.96 5.82 10.60
N LEU A 164 -6.64 5.45 9.51
CA LEU A 164 -6.03 5.43 8.18
C LEU A 164 -5.60 6.83 7.74
N LYS A 165 -6.47 7.83 7.96
CA LYS A 165 -6.14 9.22 7.66
C LYS A 165 -4.91 9.66 8.45
N GLN A 166 -4.88 9.37 9.76
CA GLN A 166 -3.73 9.67 10.61
C GLN A 166 -2.43 8.98 10.13
N THR A 167 -2.55 7.76 9.61
CA THR A 167 -1.42 7.01 9.03
C THR A 167 -0.82 7.76 7.83
N ILE A 168 -1.66 8.22 6.90
CA ILE A 168 -1.24 9.03 5.75
C ILE A 168 -0.68 10.39 6.19
N ASP A 169 -1.38 11.09 7.10
CA ASP A 169 -0.99 12.42 7.59
C ASP A 169 0.39 12.39 8.28
N LYS A 170 0.82 11.23 8.78
CA LYS A 170 2.14 11.00 9.38
C LYS A 170 3.23 10.58 8.37
N GLY A 171 2.91 10.54 7.08
CA GLY A 171 3.86 10.22 6.01
C GLY A 171 4.10 8.73 5.78
N HIS A 172 3.24 7.86 6.30
CA HIS A 172 3.29 6.43 6.00
C HIS A 172 2.55 6.11 4.69
N HIS A 173 2.90 4.98 4.07
CA HIS A 173 2.18 4.47 2.91
C HIS A 173 1.07 3.51 3.33
N LEU A 174 -0.05 3.52 2.58
CA LEU A 174 -1.10 2.52 2.70
C LEU A 174 -1.09 1.61 1.47
N ALA A 175 -1.20 0.32 1.70
CA ALA A 175 -1.36 -0.70 0.68
C ALA A 175 -2.54 -1.61 1.03
N SER A 176 -3.13 -2.26 0.03
CA SER A 176 -4.27 -3.19 0.25
C SER A 176 -3.76 -4.56 0.68
N HIS A 177 -4.34 -5.11 1.75
CA HIS A 177 -4.12 -6.48 2.21
C HIS A 177 -5.37 -7.34 2.09
N SER A 178 -6.08 -7.20 0.96
CA SER A 178 -7.40 -7.77 0.70
C SER A 178 -8.53 -7.22 1.60
N LYS A 179 -9.77 -7.65 1.33
CA LYS A 179 -10.94 -7.22 2.09
C LYS A 179 -10.94 -7.82 3.50
N ASP A 180 -10.82 -9.15 3.58
CA ASP A 180 -11.14 -9.94 4.77
C ASP A 180 -10.05 -10.93 5.16
N HIS A 181 -8.84 -10.75 4.63
CA HIS A 181 -7.67 -11.60 4.89
C HIS A 181 -7.90 -13.07 4.53
N LEU A 182 -8.90 -13.34 3.68
CA LEU A 182 -9.07 -14.63 3.05
C LEU A 182 -8.07 -14.74 1.91
N PHE A 183 -7.55 -15.96 1.69
CA PHE A 183 -6.68 -16.26 0.55
C PHE A 183 -7.33 -15.76 -0.75
N SER A 184 -6.87 -14.60 -1.22
CA SER A 184 -7.48 -13.87 -2.35
C SER A 184 -7.41 -14.67 -3.65
N ILE A 185 -6.57 -15.70 -3.71
CA ILE A 185 -6.34 -16.54 -4.89
C ILE A 185 -7.21 -17.81 -4.90
N SER A 186 -7.94 -18.13 -3.82
CA SER A 186 -8.72 -19.39 -3.71
C SER A 186 -10.24 -19.24 -3.89
N ARG A 187 -10.72 -18.00 -4.09
CA ARG A 187 -12.15 -17.67 -4.18
C ARG A 187 -12.60 -17.07 -5.52
N SER A 188 -11.85 -17.26 -6.60
CA SER A 188 -12.38 -17.04 -7.97
C SER A 188 -13.38 -18.13 -8.41
N ARG A 189 -13.90 -18.96 -7.48
CA ARG A 189 -14.99 -19.90 -7.74
C ARG A 189 -16.27 -19.13 -8.07
N HIS A 190 -16.53 -18.99 -9.36
CA HIS A 190 -17.89 -18.97 -9.91
C HIS A 190 -18.23 -20.40 -10.33
#